data_AF-A0ABD1X899-F1
#
_entry.id   AF-A0ABD1X899-F1
#
_cell.length_a   1.000
_cell.length_b   1.000
_cell.length_c   1.000
_cell.angle_alpha   90.00
_cell.angle_beta   90.00
_cell.angle_gamma   90.00
#
_symmetry.space_group_name_H-M   'P 1'
#
loop_
_entity.id
_entity.type
_entity.pdbx_description
1 polymer ?
#
loop_
_entity_poly.entity_id
_entity_poly.type
_entity_poly.pdbx_seq_one_letter_code
_entity_poly.pdbx_strand_id
1 'polypeptide(L)'
;MGSSMEYSSGDDTDVSDSEIEYEEKIYEELKNGDHQYKVANDAYTCPFCPTKRKRDFLYKELLQHAMGVGKCNSKKRTRKDKTNHLALAKHLENDVVVDAGPSQQATMVDPLADHDRDEMFVWPWIGIVVNIPTEFKDGRYVGESGTKLRDQLTRRGFNPTRVRPLWNYQGHSGTALVEFQKDWFGFNNAMSFEKAYEANHHGKRSWHSKNDLKSDLYGWVARADDYNSLPFLEKIYVRLETSELFLISWKTKLGRHRSL
;
A
#
# COMPACT_ATOMS: atom_id res chain seq x y z
N MET A 1 -29.42 -27.01 -47.11
CA MET A 1 -28.36 -26.09 -46.68
C MET A 1 -28.31 -26.08 -45.17
N GLY A 2 -27.17 -26.43 -44.58
CA GLY A 2 -26.92 -26.31 -43.14
C GLY A 2 -25.59 -25.59 -42.88
N SER A 3 -25.56 -24.73 -41.86
CA SER A 3 -24.39 -24.23 -41.14
C SER A 3 -24.95 -23.61 -39.85
N SER A 4 -24.94 -24.32 -38.73
CA SER A 4 -23.84 -24.54 -37.78
C SER A 4 -23.40 -23.25 -37.07
N MET A 5 -23.88 -23.13 -35.82
CA MET A 5 -23.36 -22.27 -34.77
C MET A 5 -22.09 -22.90 -34.21
N GLU A 6 -21.00 -22.14 -34.11
CA GLU A 6 -19.78 -22.56 -33.42
C GLU A 6 -19.80 -22.07 -31.96
N TYR A 7 -19.62 -23.03 -31.06
CA TYR A 7 -19.46 -22.89 -29.62
C TYR A 7 -17.99 -23.20 -29.31
N SER A 8 -17.27 -22.34 -28.59
CA SER A 8 -15.88 -22.55 -28.19
C SER A 8 -15.79 -22.27 -26.68
N SER A 9 -15.98 -23.31 -25.85
CA SER A 9 -14.98 -24.29 -25.34
C SER A 9 -14.23 -23.75 -24.13
N GLY A 10 -14.62 -24.26 -22.95
CA GLY A 10 -13.93 -24.09 -21.68
C GLY A 10 -12.59 -24.82 -21.63
N ASP A 11 -11.74 -24.36 -20.71
CA ASP A 11 -10.51 -25.01 -20.27
C ASP A 11 -10.62 -25.18 -18.75
N ASP A 12 -11.18 -26.31 -18.34
CA ASP A 12 -11.18 -26.78 -16.96
C ASP A 12 -9.89 -27.60 -16.77
N THR A 13 -8.91 -27.03 -16.08
CA THR A 13 -7.65 -27.71 -15.80
C THR A 13 -7.86 -28.73 -14.68
N ASP A 14 -7.90 -30.01 -15.07
CA ASP A 14 -7.98 -31.20 -14.23
C ASP A 14 -6.81 -31.29 -13.23
N VAL A 15 -7.11 -31.10 -11.93
CA VAL A 15 -6.16 -31.22 -10.81
C VAL A 15 -6.11 -32.70 -10.39
N SER A 16 -4.93 -33.31 -10.46
CA SER A 16 -4.73 -34.72 -10.12
C SER A 16 -4.95 -34.97 -8.61
N ASP A 17 -5.75 -35.98 -8.26
CA ASP A 17 -6.01 -36.44 -6.87
C ASP A 17 -4.76 -36.58 -5.99
N SER A 18 -3.62 -36.94 -6.60
CA SER A 18 -2.34 -37.09 -5.91
C SER A 18 -1.74 -35.77 -5.39
N GLU A 19 -2.14 -34.63 -5.95
CA GLU A 19 -1.70 -33.30 -5.54
C GLU A 19 -2.51 -32.79 -4.34
N ILE A 20 -3.80 -33.15 -4.27
CA ILE A 20 -4.71 -32.80 -3.18
C ILE A 20 -4.31 -33.54 -1.90
N GLU A 21 -4.05 -34.85 -2.00
CA GLU A 21 -3.59 -35.67 -0.86
C GLU A 21 -2.24 -35.18 -0.29
N TYR A 22 -1.36 -34.67 -1.17
CA TYR A 22 -0.08 -34.08 -0.75
C TYR A 22 -0.25 -32.70 -0.09
N GLU A 23 -1.18 -31.87 -0.57
CA GLU A 23 -1.53 -30.58 0.06
C GLU A 23 -2.13 -30.75 1.45
N GLU A 24 -3.07 -31.70 1.62
CA GLU A 24 -3.70 -31.99 2.91
C GLU A 24 -2.69 -32.52 3.92
N LYS A 25 -1.76 -33.38 3.49
CA LYS A 25 -0.70 -33.90 4.37
C LYS A 25 0.23 -32.81 4.89
N ILE A 26 0.62 -31.86 4.03
CA ILE A 26 1.44 -30.70 4.46
C ILE A 26 0.65 -29.81 5.42
N TYR A 27 -0.64 -29.60 5.15
CA TYR A 27 -1.50 -28.80 6.00
C TYR A 27 -1.64 -29.42 7.41
N GLU A 28 -1.82 -30.74 7.49
CA GLU A 28 -1.88 -31.46 8.77
C GLU A 28 -0.50 -31.51 9.48
N GLU A 29 0.61 -31.58 8.75
CA GLU A 29 1.96 -31.44 9.33
C GLU A 29 2.21 -30.04 9.91
N LEU A 30 1.69 -28.99 9.25
CA LEU A 30 1.76 -27.60 9.75
C LEU A 30 0.87 -27.38 10.98
N LYS A 31 -0.30 -28.01 11.02
CA LYS A 31 -1.27 -27.92 12.14
C LYS A 31 -0.84 -28.70 13.38
N ASN A 32 -0.13 -29.82 13.21
CA ASN A 32 0.35 -30.67 14.30
C ASN A 32 1.77 -30.30 14.78
N GLY A 33 2.49 -29.43 14.05
CA GLY A 33 3.85 -29.01 14.37
C GLY A 33 3.88 -27.76 15.26
N ASP A 34 4.33 -27.92 16.50
CA ASP A 34 4.51 -26.82 17.44
C ASP A 34 5.48 -25.77 16.87
N HIS A 35 4.92 -24.65 16.38
CA HIS A 35 5.56 -23.38 16.06
C HIS A 35 6.96 -23.43 15.42
N GLN A 36 7.24 -24.39 14.51
CA GLN A 36 8.57 -24.53 13.88
C GLN A 36 9.00 -23.32 13.03
N TYR A 37 8.12 -22.35 12.83
CA TYR A 37 8.37 -21.11 12.11
C TYR A 37 8.47 -19.89 13.04
N LYS A 38 8.22 -20.00 14.36
CA LYS A 38 8.35 -18.91 15.34
C LYS A 38 9.71 -19.00 16.04
N VAL A 39 10.55 -17.99 15.85
CA VAL A 39 11.79 -17.78 16.61
C VAL A 39 11.47 -16.83 17.77
N ALA A 40 12.17 -16.98 18.90
CA ALA A 40 12.00 -16.08 20.05
C ALA A 40 12.12 -14.60 19.63
N ASN A 41 11.28 -13.73 20.20
CA ASN A 41 11.10 -12.30 19.87
C ASN A 41 10.20 -11.95 18.66
N ASP A 42 9.09 -12.67 18.44
CA ASP A 42 8.10 -12.38 17.38
C ASP A 42 8.66 -12.35 15.95
N ALA A 43 9.82 -12.98 15.75
CA ALA A 43 10.46 -13.17 14.46
C ALA A 43 10.03 -14.53 13.87
N TYR A 44 9.47 -14.50 12.67
CA TYR A 44 9.02 -15.70 11.97
C TYR A 44 9.98 -16.05 10.83
N THR A 45 10.16 -17.33 10.55
CA THR A 45 11.00 -17.79 9.44
C THR A 45 10.23 -18.75 8.54
N CYS A 46 10.50 -18.68 7.23
CA CYS A 46 9.89 -19.61 6.29
C CYS A 46 10.61 -20.98 6.36
N PRO A 47 9.95 -22.07 6.80
CA PRO A 47 10.57 -23.40 6.91
C PRO A 47 10.92 -23.99 5.53
N PHE A 48 10.25 -23.53 4.47
CA PHE A 48 10.43 -24.02 3.10
C PHE A 48 11.49 -23.26 2.30
N CYS A 49 12.11 -22.24 2.87
CA CYS A 49 13.19 -21.49 2.23
C CYS A 49 14.57 -21.96 2.73
N PRO A 50 15.56 -22.10 1.83
CA PRO A 50 16.92 -22.49 2.22
C PRO A 50 17.56 -21.45 3.13
N THR A 51 18.51 -21.86 3.98
CA THR A 51 19.18 -21.03 5.00
C THR A 51 19.73 -19.70 4.50
N LYS A 52 20.18 -19.63 3.23
CA LYS A 52 20.64 -18.37 2.60
C LYS A 52 19.53 -17.33 2.36
N ARG A 53 18.27 -17.73 2.48
CA ARG A 53 17.06 -16.91 2.32
C ARG A 53 16.20 -16.87 3.59
N LYS A 54 16.67 -17.46 4.69
CA LYS A 54 16.05 -17.31 6.00
C LYS A 54 16.23 -15.85 6.41
N ARG A 55 15.17 -15.07 6.20
CA ARG A 55 15.02 -13.73 6.75
C ARG A 55 14.14 -13.89 7.98
N ASP A 56 14.42 -13.06 8.97
CA ASP A 56 13.49 -12.84 10.07
C ASP A 56 12.35 -12.00 9.49
N PHE A 57 11.16 -12.57 9.45
CA PHE A 57 9.95 -11.96 8.94
C PHE A 57 9.03 -11.58 10.10
N LEU A 58 8.32 -10.46 9.98
CA LEU A 58 7.09 -10.28 10.76
C LEU A 58 5.99 -11.19 10.19
N TYR A 59 4.97 -11.53 10.99
CA TYR A 59 3.89 -12.45 10.58
C TYR A 59 3.28 -12.10 9.20
N LYS A 60 2.94 -10.82 8.99
CA LYS A 60 2.39 -10.32 7.73
C LYS A 60 3.38 -10.41 6.57
N GLU A 61 4.68 -10.25 6.84
CA GLU A 61 5.73 -10.38 5.82
C GLU A 61 5.96 -11.85 5.46
N LEU A 62 5.85 -12.77 6.42
CA LEU A 62 5.93 -14.20 6.18
C LEU A 62 4.75 -14.67 5.32
N LEU A 63 3.53 -14.19 5.62
CA LEU A 63 2.34 -14.48 4.81
C LEU A 63 2.52 -13.97 3.37
N GLN A 64 2.93 -12.70 3.20
CA GLN A 64 3.18 -12.14 1.87
C GLN A 64 4.30 -12.88 1.11
N HIS A 65 5.35 -13.30 1.83
CA HIS A 65 6.41 -14.12 1.28
C HIS A 65 5.89 -15.48 0.78
N ALA A 66 5.11 -16.18 1.61
CA ALA A 66 4.52 -17.48 1.30
C ALA A 66 3.60 -17.40 0.08
N MET A 67 2.68 -16.41 0.05
CA MET A 67 1.80 -16.15 -1.10
C MET A 67 2.58 -15.81 -2.37
N GLY A 68 3.58 -14.93 -2.25
CA GLY A 68 4.38 -14.48 -3.38
C GLY A 68 5.19 -15.61 -4.03
N VAL A 69 5.69 -16.56 -3.22
CA VAL A 69 6.39 -17.74 -3.75
C VAL A 69 5.40 -18.78 -4.28
N GLY A 70 4.28 -19.01 -3.59
CA GLY A 70 3.25 -19.96 -4.03
C GLY A 70 2.65 -19.59 -5.39
N LYS A 71 2.39 -18.29 -5.62
CA LYS A 71 1.80 -17.76 -6.87
C LYS A 71 2.84 -17.42 -7.95
N CYS A 72 4.12 -17.71 -7.74
CA CYS A 72 5.15 -17.30 -8.70
C CYS A 72 5.15 -18.16 -9.97
N ASN A 73 5.24 -17.52 -11.14
CA ASN A 73 5.37 -18.21 -12.43
C ASN A 73 6.83 -18.57 -12.79
N SER A 74 7.76 -18.45 -11.83
CA SER A 74 9.17 -18.73 -12.09
C SER A 74 9.42 -20.22 -12.32
N LYS A 75 10.19 -20.54 -13.36
CA LYS A 75 10.73 -21.89 -13.62
C LYS A 75 11.88 -22.27 -12.66
N LYS A 76 12.39 -21.32 -11.86
CA LYS A 76 13.47 -21.55 -10.88
C LYS A 76 12.99 -22.20 -9.58
N ARG A 77 11.68 -22.33 -9.38
CA ARG A 77 11.05 -22.93 -8.20
C ARG A 77 10.26 -24.15 -8.66
N THR A 78 10.42 -25.25 -7.94
CA THR A 78 9.72 -26.50 -8.27
C THR A 78 8.22 -26.37 -7.96
N ARG A 79 7.38 -27.21 -8.58
CA ARG A 79 5.94 -27.29 -8.23
C ARG A 79 5.76 -27.53 -6.73
N LYS A 80 6.58 -28.44 -6.17
CA LYS A 80 6.66 -28.74 -4.73
C LYS A 80 6.96 -27.50 -3.88
N ASP A 81 7.92 -26.66 -4.29
CA ASP A 81 8.21 -25.41 -3.58
C ASP A 81 6.99 -24.50 -3.54
N LYS A 82 6.28 -24.35 -4.67
CA LYS A 82 5.11 -23.47 -4.76
C LYS A 82 3.97 -23.97 -3.89
N THR A 83 3.66 -25.26 -3.98
CA THR A 83 2.64 -25.92 -3.17
C THR A 83 2.93 -25.78 -1.68
N ASN A 84 4.17 -26.04 -1.24
CA ASN A 84 4.56 -25.90 0.16
C ASN A 84 4.37 -24.45 0.68
N HIS A 85 4.74 -23.45 -0.11
CA HIS A 85 4.55 -22.04 0.28
C HIS A 85 3.08 -21.61 0.24
N LEU A 86 2.27 -22.18 -0.66
CA LEU A 86 0.83 -21.94 -0.68
C LEU A 86 0.14 -22.56 0.54
N ALA A 87 0.52 -23.78 0.92
CA ALA A 87 0.05 -24.44 2.14
C ALA A 87 0.41 -23.64 3.40
N LEU A 88 1.64 -23.10 3.47
CA LEU A 88 2.04 -22.19 4.55
C LEU A 88 1.16 -20.93 4.60
N ALA A 89 0.88 -20.32 3.45
CA ALA A 89 0.02 -19.15 3.38
C ALA A 89 -1.40 -19.45 3.88
N LYS A 90 -2.00 -20.58 3.45
CA LYS A 90 -3.31 -21.04 3.92
C LYS A 90 -3.33 -21.26 5.42
N HIS A 91 -2.28 -21.88 5.97
CA HIS A 91 -2.16 -22.10 7.42
C HIS A 91 -2.05 -20.78 8.20
N LEU A 92 -1.20 -19.85 7.74
CA LEU A 92 -1.09 -18.50 8.32
C LEU A 92 -2.38 -17.68 8.14
N GLU A 93 -3.17 -17.90 7.10
CA GLU A 93 -4.49 -17.27 6.99
C GLU A 93 -5.49 -17.88 7.98
N ASN A 94 -5.43 -19.18 8.21
CA ASN A 94 -6.36 -19.88 9.11
C ASN A 94 -6.04 -19.67 10.60
N ASP A 95 -4.78 -19.53 11.00
CA ASP A 95 -4.43 -19.22 12.40
C ASP A 95 -4.96 -17.84 12.84
N VAL A 96 -5.13 -16.90 11.90
CA VAL A 96 -5.84 -15.63 12.15
C VAL A 96 -7.33 -15.85 12.46
N VAL A 97 -7.91 -16.95 11.97
CA VAL A 97 -9.33 -17.31 12.16
C VAL A 97 -9.55 -18.10 13.45
N VAL A 98 -8.55 -18.83 13.97
CA VAL A 98 -8.69 -19.65 15.19
C VAL A 98 -8.66 -18.81 16.48
N ASP A 99 -8.01 -17.63 16.49
CA ASP A 99 -8.03 -16.70 17.64
C ASP A 99 -9.36 -15.91 17.76
N ALA A 100 -10.29 -16.13 16.82
CA ALA A 100 -11.63 -15.55 16.82
C ALA A 100 -12.68 -16.67 16.80
N GLY A 101 -13.16 -17.05 17.99
CA GLY A 101 -14.27 -17.99 18.15
C GLY A 101 -15.56 -17.56 17.44
N PRO A 102 -16.51 -18.49 17.20
CA PRO A 102 -17.44 -18.39 16.09
C PRO A 102 -18.69 -17.58 16.42
N SER A 103 -18.95 -16.50 15.67
CA SER A 103 -20.31 -16.19 15.27
C SER A 103 -20.37 -15.30 14.04
N GLN A 104 -21.13 -15.80 13.07
CA GLN A 104 -21.77 -15.10 11.95
C GLN A 104 -20.90 -14.75 10.73
N GLN A 105 -21.07 -15.61 9.71
CA GLN A 105 -20.92 -15.25 8.30
C GLN A 105 -21.65 -13.93 8.03
N ALA A 106 -20.89 -12.88 7.76
CA ALA A 106 -21.38 -11.70 7.07
C ALA A 106 -20.25 -11.11 6.24
N THR A 107 -20.21 -11.51 4.97
CA THR A 107 -19.69 -10.73 3.84
C THR A 107 -18.19 -10.42 3.88
N MET A 108 -17.57 -10.32 2.72
CA MET A 108 -16.22 -9.78 2.56
C MET A 108 -16.25 -8.30 2.96
N VAL A 109 -16.13 -8.00 4.25
CA VAL A 109 -15.95 -6.65 4.75
C VAL A 109 -14.45 -6.37 4.68
N ASP A 110 -14.08 -5.52 3.73
CA ASP A 110 -12.78 -4.85 3.66
C ASP A 110 -12.34 -4.45 5.09
N PRO A 111 -11.17 -4.90 5.60
CA PRO A 111 -10.66 -4.49 6.92
C PRO A 111 -10.44 -2.98 7.05
N LEU A 112 -10.58 -2.21 5.95
CA LEU A 112 -10.56 -0.76 5.89
C LEU A 112 -11.96 -0.14 5.85
N ALA A 113 -13.03 -0.93 5.96
CA ALA A 113 -14.41 -0.43 5.89
C ALA A 113 -14.89 0.21 7.20
N ASP A 114 -14.22 -0.07 8.33
CA ASP A 114 -14.61 0.44 9.66
C ASP A 114 -13.75 1.63 10.14
N HIS A 115 -12.63 1.90 9.47
CA HIS A 115 -11.85 3.10 9.73
C HIS A 115 -12.35 4.24 8.87
N ASP A 116 -12.50 5.43 9.46
CA ASP A 116 -12.74 6.64 8.67
C ASP A 116 -11.58 6.76 7.67
N ARG A 117 -11.92 6.71 6.37
CA ARG A 117 -10.91 6.73 5.30
C ARG A 117 -10.11 8.04 5.30
N ASP A 118 -10.66 9.08 5.94
CA ASP A 118 -10.00 10.36 6.19
C ASP A 118 -8.90 10.28 7.29
N GLU A 119 -8.87 9.19 8.09
CA GLU A 119 -7.87 8.92 9.13
C GLU A 119 -6.67 8.09 8.64
N MET A 120 -6.74 7.57 7.41
CA MET A 120 -5.66 6.81 6.78
C MET A 120 -4.75 7.70 5.96
N PHE A 121 -3.49 7.77 6.38
CA PHE A 121 -2.49 8.59 5.71
C PHE A 121 -1.60 7.75 4.79
N VAL A 122 -1.17 8.42 3.73
CA VAL A 122 -0.15 7.93 2.82
C VAL A 122 1.23 8.15 3.46
N TRP A 123 2.01 7.08 3.66
CA TRP A 123 3.34 7.12 4.27
C TRP A 123 4.46 6.90 3.24
N PRO A 124 5.54 7.72 3.24
CA PRO A 124 5.78 8.88 4.10
C PRO A 124 4.77 9.99 3.84
N TRP A 125 4.57 10.95 4.75
CA TRP A 125 3.53 11.97 4.58
C TRP A 125 3.67 12.68 3.24
N ILE A 126 2.65 12.52 2.38
CA ILE A 126 2.59 13.11 1.05
C ILE A 126 1.49 14.16 1.01
N GLY A 127 1.82 15.38 0.60
CA GLY A 127 0.87 16.37 0.10
C GLY A 127 0.67 16.22 -1.41
N ILE A 128 -0.51 16.58 -1.89
CA ILE A 128 -0.83 16.71 -3.30
C ILE A 128 -1.08 18.18 -3.56
N VAL A 129 -0.49 18.71 -4.64
CA VAL A 129 -0.78 20.04 -5.17
C VAL A 129 -1.27 19.89 -6.61
N VAL A 130 -2.40 20.52 -6.93
CA VAL A 130 -2.99 20.53 -8.28
C VAL A 130 -3.19 21.96 -8.78
N ASN A 131 -3.59 22.07 -10.05
CA ASN A 131 -3.77 23.34 -10.76
C ASN A 131 -2.46 24.14 -10.91
N ILE A 132 -1.33 23.45 -11.00
CA ILE A 132 -0.03 24.09 -11.25
C ILE A 132 -0.03 24.65 -12.67
N PRO A 133 0.27 25.95 -12.87
CA PRO A 133 0.31 26.54 -14.20
C PRO A 133 1.25 25.80 -15.15
N THR A 134 0.76 25.51 -16.34
CA THR A 134 1.54 24.91 -17.42
C THR A 134 1.38 25.73 -18.69
N GLU A 135 2.43 25.72 -19.50
CA GLU A 135 2.47 26.37 -20.81
C GLU A 135 2.66 25.31 -21.89
N PHE A 136 1.94 25.42 -22.99
CA PHE A 136 2.13 24.54 -24.14
C PHE A 136 3.26 25.07 -25.03
N LYS A 137 4.38 24.33 -25.11
CA LYS A 137 5.57 24.68 -25.90
C LYS A 137 6.08 23.45 -26.64
N ASP A 138 6.40 23.61 -27.92
CA ASP A 138 7.00 22.55 -28.76
C ASP A 138 6.25 21.21 -28.70
N GLY A 139 4.92 21.25 -28.66
CA GLY A 139 4.08 20.06 -28.62
C GLY A 139 3.93 19.39 -27.25
N ARG A 140 4.44 19.99 -26.17
CA ARG A 140 4.34 19.47 -24.79
C ARG A 140 3.96 20.56 -23.79
N TYR A 141 3.31 20.17 -22.70
CA TYR A 141 3.14 21.03 -21.54
C TYR A 141 4.43 21.09 -20.72
N VAL A 142 4.89 22.30 -20.45
CA VAL A 142 6.01 22.58 -19.54
C VAL A 142 5.48 23.38 -18.35
N GLY A 143 6.15 23.24 -17.21
CA GLY A 143 5.78 23.92 -15.97
C GLY A 143 7.00 24.30 -15.18
N GLU A 144 6.79 25.04 -14.10
CA GLU A 144 7.87 25.38 -13.18
C GLU A 144 8.49 24.13 -12.55
N SER A 145 9.78 24.20 -12.22
CA SER A 145 10.45 23.08 -11.55
C SER A 145 9.84 22.82 -10.16
N GLY A 146 9.82 21.55 -9.74
CA GLY A 146 9.40 21.17 -8.39
C GLY A 146 10.20 21.90 -7.30
N THR A 147 11.47 22.20 -7.55
CA THR A 147 12.32 23.01 -6.65
C THR A 147 11.72 24.38 -6.36
N LYS A 148 11.18 25.07 -7.38
CA LYS A 148 10.57 26.39 -7.20
C LYS A 148 9.32 26.31 -6.32
N LEU A 149 8.47 25.31 -6.52
CA LEU A 149 7.30 25.07 -5.68
C LEU A 149 7.70 24.65 -4.25
N ARG A 150 8.73 23.80 -4.10
CA ARG A 150 9.29 23.44 -2.79
C ARG A 150 9.75 24.68 -2.02
N ASP A 151 10.47 25.58 -2.67
CA ASP A 151 10.98 26.79 -2.02
C ASP A 151 9.85 27.75 -1.63
N GLN A 152 8.80 27.86 -2.44
CA GLN A 152 7.58 28.61 -2.08
C GLN A 152 6.90 28.02 -0.84
N LEU A 153 6.71 26.70 -0.80
CA LEU A 153 6.11 26.02 0.36
C LEU A 153 7.00 26.11 1.61
N THR A 154 8.33 26.14 1.44
CA THR A 154 9.28 26.36 2.52
C THR A 154 9.15 27.76 3.12
N ARG A 155 9.02 28.81 2.29
CA ARG A 155 8.77 30.19 2.77
C ARG A 155 7.46 30.33 3.52
N ARG A 156 6.47 29.48 3.23
CA ARG A 156 5.19 29.41 3.97
C ARG A 156 5.29 28.63 5.29
N GLY A 157 6.46 28.08 5.62
CA GLY A 157 6.71 27.37 6.87
C GLY A 157 6.35 25.87 6.83
N PHE A 158 5.99 25.32 5.66
CA PHE A 158 5.62 23.90 5.57
C PHE A 158 6.82 22.96 5.47
N ASN A 159 8.01 23.46 5.14
CA ASN A 159 9.27 22.71 5.15
C ASN A 159 9.21 21.30 4.48
N PRO A 160 8.74 21.18 3.22
CA PRO A 160 8.76 19.91 2.51
C PRO A 160 10.20 19.47 2.20
N THR A 161 10.45 18.16 2.22
CA THR A 161 11.76 17.59 1.86
C THR A 161 11.97 17.59 0.35
N ARG A 162 10.89 17.38 -0.41
CA ARG A 162 10.94 17.28 -1.87
C ARG A 162 9.57 17.58 -2.49
N VAL A 163 9.59 18.13 -3.70
CA VAL A 163 8.39 18.26 -4.54
C VAL A 163 8.66 17.59 -5.89
N ARG A 164 7.80 16.64 -6.27
CA ARG A 164 7.86 15.89 -7.54
C ARG A 164 6.71 16.30 -8.44
N PRO A 165 6.93 17.13 -9.46
CA PRO A 165 5.93 17.32 -10.50
C PRO A 165 5.68 16.00 -11.23
N LEU A 166 4.43 15.77 -11.58
CA LEU A 166 4.01 14.60 -12.30
C LEU A 166 4.02 14.88 -13.80
N TRP A 167 4.47 13.88 -14.55
CA TRP A 167 4.65 13.97 -15.99
C TRP A 167 3.89 12.85 -16.67
N ASN A 168 3.27 13.16 -17.79
CA ASN A 168 2.63 12.21 -18.69
C ASN A 168 3.20 12.39 -20.11
N TYR A 169 2.65 11.65 -21.08
CA TYR A 169 3.10 11.71 -22.47
C TYR A 169 2.91 13.09 -23.12
N GLN A 170 2.00 13.92 -22.58
CA GLN A 170 1.76 15.30 -23.01
C GLN A 170 2.67 16.31 -22.31
N GLY A 171 3.45 15.91 -21.31
CA GLY A 171 4.33 16.78 -20.52
C GLY A 171 3.92 16.91 -19.06
N HIS A 172 4.11 18.10 -18.49
CA HIS A 172 3.78 18.41 -17.10
C HIS A 172 2.27 18.32 -16.88
N SER A 173 1.81 17.54 -15.90
CA SER A 173 0.37 17.26 -15.73
C SER A 173 -0.41 18.35 -14.99
N GLY A 174 0.27 19.35 -14.44
CA GLY A 174 -0.34 20.35 -13.55
C GLY A 174 -0.52 19.86 -12.11
N THR A 175 0.05 18.70 -11.78
CA THR A 175 0.01 18.10 -10.43
C THR A 175 1.41 17.84 -9.92
N ALA A 176 1.64 18.02 -8.62
CA ALA A 176 2.88 17.63 -7.96
C ALA A 176 2.61 16.95 -6.62
N LEU A 177 3.55 16.07 -6.24
CA LEU A 177 3.59 15.46 -4.92
C LEU A 177 4.57 16.22 -4.04
N VAL A 178 4.19 16.45 -2.79
CA VAL A 178 4.95 17.15 -1.77
C VAL A 178 5.34 16.14 -0.70
N GLU A 179 6.60 15.74 -0.64
CA GLU A 179 7.10 14.84 0.41
C GLU A 179 7.50 15.64 1.63
N PHE A 180 7.13 15.15 2.81
CA PHE A 180 7.57 15.68 4.10
C PHE A 180 8.56 14.73 4.79
N GLN A 181 9.09 15.15 5.93
CA GLN A 181 9.97 14.33 6.76
C GLN A 181 9.27 13.05 7.24
N LYS A 182 10.03 11.97 7.42
CA LYS A 182 9.50 10.67 7.87
C LYS A 182 9.41 10.59 9.39
N ASP A 183 8.90 11.63 10.03
CA ASP A 183 8.81 11.78 11.48
C ASP A 183 7.58 12.61 11.90
N TRP A 184 7.46 12.88 13.20
CA TRP A 184 6.37 13.68 13.76
C TRP A 184 6.39 15.14 13.29
N PHE A 185 7.58 15.72 13.05
CA PHE A 185 7.67 17.08 12.52
C PHE A 185 7.14 17.14 11.08
N GLY A 186 7.46 16.13 10.27
CA GLY A 186 6.91 15.96 8.93
C GLY A 186 5.38 15.83 8.94
N PHE A 187 4.81 15.13 9.92
CA PHE A 187 3.36 15.03 10.08
C PHE A 187 2.74 16.40 10.37
N ASN A 188 3.28 17.13 11.36
CA ASN A 188 2.80 18.47 11.70
C ASN A 188 2.90 19.44 10.53
N ASN A 189 3.99 19.36 9.77
CA ASN A 189 4.21 20.14 8.55
C ASN A 189 3.16 19.82 7.48
N ALA A 190 2.90 18.53 7.24
CA ALA A 190 1.88 18.06 6.29
C ALA A 190 0.47 18.54 6.69
N MET A 191 0.09 18.38 7.95
CA MET A 191 -1.21 18.84 8.46
C MET A 191 -1.35 20.37 8.43
N SER A 192 -0.26 21.11 8.68
CA SER A 192 -0.24 22.57 8.56
C SER A 192 -0.43 23.02 7.11
N PHE A 193 0.20 22.30 6.17
CA PHE A 193 0.00 22.50 4.73
C PHE A 193 -1.48 22.31 4.35
N GLU A 194 -2.10 21.17 4.71
CA GLU A 194 -3.51 20.89 4.39
C GLU A 194 -4.45 21.95 4.99
N LYS A 195 -4.29 22.26 6.27
CA LYS A 195 -5.09 23.30 6.95
C LYS A 195 -4.98 24.67 6.28
N ALA A 196 -3.79 25.04 5.82
CA ALA A 196 -3.58 26.32 5.16
C ALA A 196 -4.27 26.40 3.79
N TYR A 197 -4.32 25.31 3.03
CA TYR A 197 -5.07 25.27 1.77
C TYR A 197 -6.58 25.24 2.03
N GLU A 198 -7.03 24.44 3.00
CA GLU A 198 -8.46 24.37 3.37
C GLU A 198 -8.99 25.73 3.86
N ALA A 199 -8.23 26.45 4.70
CA ALA A 199 -8.60 27.77 5.23
C ALA A 199 -8.79 28.84 4.14
N ASN A 200 -8.13 28.67 2.98
CA ASN A 200 -8.29 29.55 1.82
C ASN A 200 -9.31 29.01 0.81
N HIS A 201 -10.12 28.02 1.18
CA HIS A 201 -11.02 27.30 0.28
C HIS A 201 -10.31 26.69 -0.93
N HIS A 202 -9.04 26.32 -0.79
CA HIS A 202 -8.22 25.67 -1.81
C HIS A 202 -7.85 24.23 -1.43
N GLY A 203 -8.64 23.60 -0.56
CA GLY A 203 -8.49 22.18 -0.22
C GLY A 203 -9.16 21.25 -1.24
N LYS A 204 -9.09 19.95 -0.97
CA LYS A 204 -9.61 18.88 -1.85
C LYS A 204 -11.09 19.05 -2.18
N ARG A 205 -11.91 19.39 -1.17
CA ARG A 205 -13.36 19.57 -1.33
C ARG A 205 -13.67 20.70 -2.31
N SER A 206 -12.97 21.81 -2.18
CA SER A 206 -13.09 22.94 -3.10
C SER A 206 -12.62 22.60 -4.52
N TRP A 207 -11.55 21.82 -4.64
CA TRP A 207 -11.08 21.34 -5.94
C TRP A 207 -12.14 20.50 -6.68
N HIS A 208 -12.90 19.67 -5.95
CA HIS A 208 -13.97 18.86 -6.54
C HIS A 208 -15.34 19.57 -6.62
N SER A 209 -15.47 20.79 -6.10
CA SER A 209 -16.70 21.57 -6.22
C SER A 209 -16.96 22.00 -7.67
N LYS A 210 -18.25 22.12 -8.03
CA LYS A 210 -18.74 22.51 -9.37
C LYS A 210 -18.65 24.02 -9.65
N ASN A 211 -17.84 24.77 -8.89
CA ASN A 211 -17.69 26.20 -9.11
C ASN A 211 -16.78 26.46 -10.30
N ASP A 212 -17.20 27.42 -11.12
CA ASP A 212 -16.49 27.78 -12.34
C ASP A 212 -15.50 28.92 -12.08
N LEU A 213 -14.26 28.70 -12.56
CA LEU A 213 -13.00 29.46 -12.40
C LEU A 213 -12.19 29.08 -11.15
N LYS A 214 -11.13 28.29 -11.39
CA LYS A 214 -10.09 27.91 -10.43
C LYS A 214 -8.77 28.56 -10.87
N SER A 215 -8.37 29.64 -10.22
CA SER A 215 -7.17 30.42 -10.60
C SER A 215 -5.92 30.06 -9.79
N ASP A 216 -6.10 29.57 -8.57
CA ASP A 216 -5.00 29.32 -7.62
C ASP A 216 -4.64 27.84 -7.51
N LEU A 217 -3.52 27.57 -6.84
CA LEU A 217 -3.13 26.21 -6.46
C LEU A 217 -4.09 25.65 -5.42
N TYR A 218 -4.39 24.36 -5.55
CA TYR A 218 -5.15 23.59 -4.54
C TYR A 218 -4.25 22.53 -3.94
N GLY A 219 -4.46 22.20 -2.67
CA GLY A 219 -3.61 21.22 -1.99
C GLY A 219 -4.25 20.55 -0.76
N TRP A 220 -3.87 19.30 -0.54
CA TRP A 220 -4.30 18.48 0.59
C TRP A 220 -3.27 17.40 0.90
N VAL A 221 -3.32 16.79 2.07
CA VAL A 221 -2.49 15.63 2.39
C VAL A 221 -3.17 14.38 1.84
N ALA A 222 -2.40 13.53 1.16
CA ALA A 222 -2.90 12.35 0.50
C ALA A 222 -3.46 11.34 1.52
N ARG A 223 -4.66 10.83 1.23
CA ARG A 223 -5.38 9.82 2.01
C ARG A 223 -5.57 8.52 1.21
N ALA A 224 -6.32 7.57 1.77
CA ALA A 224 -6.56 6.27 1.15
C ALA A 224 -7.19 6.36 -0.25
N ASP A 225 -8.11 7.29 -0.47
CA ASP A 225 -8.74 7.48 -1.77
C ASP A 225 -7.75 8.03 -2.82
N ASP A 226 -6.86 8.94 -2.44
CA ASP A 226 -5.77 9.41 -3.29
C ASP A 226 -4.82 8.26 -3.65
N TYR A 227 -4.44 7.43 -2.68
CA TYR A 227 -3.58 6.27 -2.91
C TYR A 227 -4.17 5.31 -3.95
N ASN A 228 -5.47 5.01 -3.83
CA ASN A 228 -6.17 4.10 -4.72
C ASN A 228 -6.45 4.70 -6.12
N SER A 229 -6.64 6.02 -6.20
CA SER A 229 -7.01 6.70 -7.45
C SER A 229 -5.81 7.20 -8.26
N LEU A 230 -4.64 7.31 -7.64
CA LEU A 230 -3.44 7.86 -8.26
C LEU A 230 -2.40 6.76 -8.51
N PRO A 231 -2.38 6.10 -9.69
CA PRO A 231 -1.48 4.98 -10.00
C PRO A 231 0.01 5.34 -10.01
N PHE A 232 0.34 6.63 -9.82
CA PHE A 232 1.70 7.11 -9.63
C PHE A 232 2.16 7.10 -8.16
N LEU A 233 1.25 7.06 -7.17
CA LEU A 233 1.61 6.94 -5.75
C LEU A 233 2.17 5.56 -5.42
N GLU A 234 1.65 4.49 -6.05
CA GLU A 234 2.16 3.12 -5.91
C GLU A 234 3.64 2.99 -6.34
N LYS A 235 4.09 3.83 -7.28
CA LYS A 235 5.47 3.79 -7.83
C LYS A 235 6.51 4.47 -6.94
N ILE A 236 6.13 5.02 -5.79
CA ILE A 236 7.00 5.87 -4.95
C ILE A 236 7.45 5.19 -3.64
N TYR A 237 7.21 3.88 -3.46
CA TYR A 237 7.45 3.15 -2.19
C TYR A 237 6.60 3.70 -1.03
N VAL A 238 5.30 3.74 -1.26
CA VAL A 238 4.34 4.37 -0.37
C VAL A 238 3.40 3.31 0.20
N ARG A 239 3.02 3.39 1.48
CA ARG A 239 2.08 2.48 2.14
C ARG A 239 0.96 3.29 2.83
N LEU A 240 -0.24 2.72 2.94
CA LEU A 240 -1.30 3.26 3.81
C LEU A 240 -1.02 2.89 5.27
N GLU A 241 -1.03 3.89 6.15
CA GLU A 241 -0.88 3.72 7.59
C GLU A 241 -1.95 4.55 8.34
N THR A 242 -2.57 3.97 9.37
CA THR A 242 -3.57 4.67 10.21
C THR A 242 -2.88 5.59 11.21
N SER A 243 -3.48 6.75 11.50
CA SER A 243 -2.94 7.70 12.49
C SER A 243 -2.75 7.10 13.90
N GLU A 244 -3.57 6.12 14.29
CA GLU A 244 -3.48 5.42 15.58
C GLU A 244 -2.25 4.50 15.70
N LEU A 245 -1.90 3.75 14.65
CA LEU A 245 -0.70 2.90 14.64
C LEU A 245 0.57 3.75 14.74
N PHE A 246 0.56 4.98 14.21
CA PHE A 246 1.63 5.95 14.41
C PHE A 246 1.72 6.45 15.86
N LEU A 247 0.60 6.79 16.51
CA LEU A 247 0.60 7.21 17.90
C LEU A 247 1.13 6.11 18.83
N ILE A 248 0.83 4.84 18.53
CA ILE A 248 1.33 3.67 19.26
C ILE A 248 2.84 3.46 19.00
N SER A 249 3.29 3.53 17.75
CA SER A 249 4.71 3.45 17.35
C SER A 249 5.55 4.61 17.94
N TRP A 250 4.96 5.79 18.05
CA TRP A 250 5.58 6.97 18.64
C TRP A 250 5.67 6.87 20.17
N LYS A 251 4.58 6.49 20.86
CA LYS A 251 4.58 6.26 22.31
C LYS A 251 5.60 5.18 22.71
N THR A 252 5.74 4.12 21.92
CA THR A 252 6.74 3.06 22.14
C THR A 252 8.19 3.50 21.86
N LYS A 253 8.42 4.41 20.91
CA LYS A 253 9.75 5.03 20.69
C LYS A 253 10.12 6.04 21.78
N LEU A 254 9.18 6.84 22.27
CA LEU A 254 9.41 7.79 23.37
C LEU A 254 9.60 7.12 24.73
N GLY A 255 8.91 6.00 24.99
CA GLY A 255 9.13 5.20 26.19
C GLY A 255 10.56 4.67 26.31
N ARG A 256 11.28 4.49 25.18
CA ARG A 256 12.69 4.07 25.13
C ARG A 256 13.70 5.19 25.41
N HIS A 257 13.28 6.46 25.39
CA HIS A 257 14.15 7.62 25.61
C HIS A 257 14.03 8.26 27.00
N ARG A 258 13.18 7.72 27.89
CA ARG A 258 13.00 8.21 29.27
C ARG A 258 13.66 7.36 30.36
N SER A 259 14.53 6.43 29.97
CA SER A 259 15.34 5.65 30.91
C SER A 259 16.83 5.84 30.62
N LEU A 260 17.36 7.00 31.00
CA LEU A 260 18.75 7.24 31.37
C LEU A 260 18.80 8.46 32.31
#